data_AF-A0A7T8GU32-F1
#
_entry.id   AF-A0A7T8GU32-F1
#
_cell.length_a   1.000
_cell.length_b   1.000
_cell.length_c   1.000
_cell.angle_alpha   90.00
_cell.angle_beta   90.00
_cell.angle_gamma   90.00
#
_symmetry.space_group_name_H-M   'P 1'
#
loop_
_entity.id
_entity.type
_entity.pdbx_description
1 polymer ?
#
loop_
_entity_poly.entity_id
_entity_poly.type
_entity_poly.pdbx_seq_one_letter_code
_entity_poly.pdbx_strand_id
1 'polypeptide(L)'
;MEQTRRDTVIELLCAGHSPAAIIKLLKYPRRTVYDITKKWEESGMSKRKEHKPRSDRICTPHICGWSQEVHQGQSGDAHVHPRQEAWGPPVVVPWMDFDSAPAHTAKLVQSWLKKNVPNFWDFNTWPPNSPDLNPSDYYLWGKLEREVYATHHSNMASLKASISRR
;
A
#
# COMPACT_ATOMS: atom_id res chain seq x y z
N MET A 1 -0.24 2.73 -27.45
CA MET A 1 1.08 2.59 -28.12
C MET A 1 1.67 1.20 -27.96
N GLU A 2 1.83 0.68 -26.73
CA GLU A 2 2.40 -0.66 -26.49
C GLU A 2 1.64 -1.81 -27.17
N GLN A 3 0.29 -1.79 -27.16
CA GLN A 3 -0.52 -2.86 -27.75
C GLN A 3 -0.42 -2.90 -29.29
N THR A 4 -0.49 -1.73 -29.94
CA THR A 4 -0.28 -1.58 -31.39
C THR A 4 1.06 -2.18 -31.84
N ARG A 5 2.13 -2.03 -31.04
CA ARG A 5 3.45 -2.62 -31.34
C ARG A 5 3.46 -4.14 -31.24
N ARG A 6 2.61 -4.74 -30.41
CA ARG A 6 2.49 -6.20 -30.29
C ARG A 6 1.69 -6.77 -31.44
N ASP A 7 0.59 -6.11 -31.77
CA ASP A 7 -0.32 -6.56 -32.82
C ASP A 7 0.41 -6.56 -34.18
N THR A 8 1.21 -5.52 -34.49
CA THR A 8 2.02 -5.48 -35.73
C THR A 8 3.11 -6.55 -35.78
N VAL A 9 3.75 -6.87 -34.65
CA VAL A 9 4.72 -7.98 -34.58
C VAL A 9 4.03 -9.31 -34.82
N ILE A 10 2.85 -9.54 -34.23
CA ILE A 10 2.10 -10.78 -34.37
C ILE A 10 1.56 -10.94 -35.79
N GLU A 11 1.05 -9.88 -36.41
CA GLU A 11 0.60 -9.88 -37.80
C GLU A 11 1.72 -10.33 -38.75
N LEU A 12 2.93 -9.77 -38.58
CA LEU A 12 4.10 -10.15 -39.39
C LEU A 12 4.56 -11.60 -39.12
N LEU A 13 4.45 -12.09 -37.89
CA LEU A 13 4.73 -13.50 -37.57
C LEU A 13 3.71 -14.42 -38.24
N CYS A 14 2.43 -14.08 -38.19
CA CYS A 14 1.36 -14.82 -38.87
C CYS A 14 1.52 -14.79 -40.40
N ALA A 15 2.09 -13.71 -40.95
CA ALA A 15 2.47 -13.61 -42.36
C ALA A 15 3.76 -14.39 -42.72
N GLY A 16 4.37 -15.10 -41.76
CA GLY A 16 5.53 -15.97 -41.99
C GLY A 16 6.89 -15.27 -41.92
N HIS A 17 6.97 -14.01 -41.49
CA HIS A 17 8.25 -13.34 -41.32
C HIS A 17 9.01 -13.87 -40.08
N SER A 18 10.33 -14.05 -40.22
CA SER A 18 11.17 -14.43 -39.08
C SER A 18 11.34 -13.27 -38.09
N PRO A 19 11.57 -13.53 -36.79
CA PRO A 19 11.82 -12.48 -35.80
C PRO A 19 12.96 -11.53 -36.19
N ALA A 20 14.00 -12.04 -36.86
CA ALA A 20 15.12 -11.24 -37.36
C ALA A 20 14.72 -10.28 -38.49
N ALA A 21 13.82 -10.69 -39.39
CA ALA A 21 13.28 -9.83 -40.43
C ALA A 21 12.41 -8.71 -39.83
N ILE A 22 11.59 -9.05 -38.83
CA ILE A 22 10.71 -8.09 -38.13
C ILE A 22 11.53 -7.01 -37.40
N ILE A 23 12.63 -7.39 -36.75
CA ILE A 23 13.55 -6.42 -36.10
C ILE A 23 14.07 -5.40 -37.11
N LYS A 24 14.47 -5.85 -38.30
CA LYS A 24 14.99 -4.97 -39.37
C LYS A 24 13.89 -4.08 -39.95
N LEU A 25 12.70 -4.63 -40.16
CA LEU A 25 11.57 -3.94 -40.78
C LEU A 25 10.98 -2.85 -39.87
N LEU A 26 10.69 -3.19 -38.61
CA LEU A 26 10.04 -2.28 -37.64
C LEU A 26 11.04 -1.43 -36.86
N LYS A 27 12.36 -1.73 -36.96
CA LYS A 27 13.43 -1.12 -36.16
C LYS A 27 13.17 -1.19 -34.64
N TYR A 28 12.45 -2.21 -34.19
CA TYR A 28 12.20 -2.43 -32.77
C TYR A 28 13.39 -3.10 -32.09
N PRO A 29 13.61 -2.85 -30.78
CA PRO A 29 14.67 -3.53 -30.04
C PRO A 29 14.51 -5.05 -30.14
N ARG A 30 15.63 -5.77 -30.36
CA ARG A 30 15.65 -7.23 -30.48
C ARG A 30 14.91 -7.91 -29.33
N ARG A 31 15.15 -7.47 -28.09
CA ARG A 31 14.48 -8.00 -26.90
C ARG A 31 12.96 -7.93 -26.99
N THR A 32 12.42 -6.79 -27.44
CA THR A 32 10.97 -6.58 -27.58
C THR A 32 10.35 -7.59 -28.54
N VAL A 33 10.95 -7.80 -29.71
CA VAL A 33 10.41 -8.74 -30.71
C VAL A 33 10.43 -10.17 -30.18
N TYR A 34 11.54 -10.60 -29.58
CA TYR A 34 11.66 -11.96 -29.03
C TYR A 34 10.77 -12.21 -27.80
N ASP A 35 10.57 -11.21 -26.94
CA ASP A 35 9.64 -11.34 -25.81
C ASP A 35 8.18 -11.49 -26.27
N ILE A 36 7.81 -10.82 -27.37
CA ILE A 36 6.48 -10.92 -27.96
C ILE A 36 6.29 -12.26 -28.67
N THR A 37 7.24 -12.68 -29.51
CA THR A 37 7.18 -13.97 -30.21
C THR A 37 7.06 -15.12 -29.22
N LYS A 38 7.90 -15.13 -28.17
CA LYS A 38 7.89 -16.18 -27.16
C LYS A 38 6.55 -16.25 -26.42
N LYS A 39 6.01 -15.10 -26.01
CA LYS A 39 4.70 -15.04 -25.35
C LYS A 39 3.57 -15.49 -26.27
N TRP A 40 3.65 -15.16 -27.56
CA TRP A 40 2.67 -15.60 -28.55
C TRP A 40 2.72 -17.12 -28.74
N GLU A 41 3.91 -17.71 -28.87
CA GLU A 41 4.10 -19.17 -28.95
C GLU A 41 3.57 -19.89 -27.71
N GLU A 42 3.75 -19.32 -26.51
CA GLU A 42 3.33 -19.93 -25.24
C GLU A 42 1.82 -19.80 -24.96
N SER A 43 1.17 -18.73 -25.41
CA SER A 43 -0.20 -18.40 -24.98
C SER A 43 -1.23 -18.22 -26.11
N GLY A 44 -0.78 -18.07 -27.36
CA GLY A 44 -1.65 -17.76 -28.50
C GLY A 44 -2.39 -16.42 -28.38
N MET A 45 -1.99 -15.54 -27.45
CA MET A 45 -2.69 -14.28 -27.16
C MET A 45 -1.78 -13.06 -27.37
N SER A 46 -2.33 -12.02 -28.00
CA SER A 46 -1.65 -10.73 -28.19
C SER A 46 -1.83 -9.78 -26.99
N LYS A 47 -2.87 -10.02 -26.18
CA LYS A 47 -3.29 -9.12 -25.10
C LYS A 47 -2.33 -9.21 -23.93
N ARG A 48 -2.01 -8.05 -23.33
CA ARG A 48 -1.40 -8.03 -21.99
C ARG A 48 -2.38 -8.69 -21.02
N LYS A 49 -1.87 -9.37 -19.98
CA LYS A 49 -2.69 -9.69 -18.80
C LYS A 49 -3.35 -8.40 -18.35
N GLU A 50 -4.67 -8.45 -18.22
CA GLU A 50 -5.47 -7.31 -17.78
C GLU A 50 -4.93 -6.85 -16.43
N HIS A 51 -4.60 -5.56 -16.33
CA HIS A 51 -4.29 -4.96 -15.05
C HIS A 51 -5.61 -4.87 -14.30
N LYS A 52 -5.85 -5.77 -13.35
CA LYS A 52 -7.01 -5.64 -12.48
C LYS A 52 -6.78 -4.39 -11.64
N PRO A 53 -7.67 -3.37 -11.71
CA PRO A 53 -7.61 -2.28 -10.76
C PRO A 53 -7.66 -2.90 -9.36
N ARG A 54 -6.93 -2.28 -8.43
CA ARG A 54 -7.08 -2.60 -7.01
C ARG A 54 -8.59 -2.53 -6.72
N SER A 55 -9.14 -3.51 -6.03
CA SER A 55 -10.57 -3.53 -5.75
C SER A 55 -10.92 -2.31 -4.90
N ASP A 56 -11.59 -1.32 -5.51
CA ASP A 56 -12.13 -0.14 -4.81
C ASP A 56 -13.32 -0.50 -3.90
N ARG A 57 -13.74 -1.78 -3.86
CA ARG A 57 -14.68 -2.32 -2.86
C ARG A 57 -14.05 -2.41 -1.47
N ILE A 58 -13.46 -1.32 -0.99
CA ILE A 58 -13.39 -1.07 0.44
C ILE A 58 -14.68 -0.33 0.74
N CYS A 59 -15.64 -1.07 1.27
CA CYS A 59 -16.82 -0.50 1.91
C CYS A 59 -16.30 0.61 2.83
N THR A 60 -16.60 1.88 2.56
CA THR A 60 -16.32 2.94 3.53
C THR A 60 -17.00 2.49 4.81
N PRO A 61 -16.26 2.14 5.89
CA PRO A 61 -16.93 1.84 7.13
C PRO A 61 -17.67 3.13 7.48
N HIS A 62 -18.98 3.06 7.67
CA HIS A 62 -19.70 4.18 8.28
C HIS A 62 -19.15 4.32 9.70
N ILE A 63 -18.08 5.09 9.86
CA ILE A 63 -17.56 5.52 11.16
C ILE A 63 -18.60 6.43 11.86
N CYS A 64 -19.61 6.91 11.12
CA CYS A 64 -20.70 7.75 11.59
C CYS A 64 -21.84 6.94 12.26
N GLY A 65 -21.52 6.19 13.33
CA GLY A 65 -22.51 5.56 14.21
C GLY A 65 -22.40 5.99 15.68
N TRP A 66 -21.32 6.70 16.04
CA TRP A 66 -20.98 6.97 17.44
C TRP A 66 -21.34 8.39 17.92
N SER A 67 -22.03 9.18 17.09
CA SER A 67 -22.41 10.57 17.44
C SER A 67 -23.88 10.76 17.85
N GLN A 68 -24.75 9.76 17.75
CA GLN A 68 -26.20 9.97 17.96
C GLN A 68 -26.82 9.34 19.21
N GLU A 69 -26.09 8.55 20.00
CA GLU A 69 -26.67 7.91 21.21
C GLU A 69 -26.67 8.78 22.49
N VAL A 70 -26.27 10.06 22.43
CA VAL A 70 -26.17 10.93 23.62
C VAL A 70 -27.41 11.79 23.93
N HIS A 71 -28.52 11.64 23.20
CA HIS A 71 -29.69 12.54 23.35
C HIS A 71 -31.03 11.85 23.63
N GLN A 72 -31.05 10.86 24.53
CA GLN A 72 -32.29 10.49 25.23
C GLN A 72 -31.99 10.18 26.71
N GLY A 73 -32.35 11.10 27.62
CA GLY A 73 -32.27 10.85 29.06
C GLY A 73 -32.13 12.08 29.98
N GLN A 74 -33.21 12.84 30.10
CA GLN A 74 -33.75 13.52 31.31
C GLN A 74 -32.83 14.26 32.31
N SER A 75 -33.11 15.57 32.39
CA SER A 75 -33.21 16.48 33.55
C SER A 75 -32.64 16.08 34.92
N GLY A 76 -31.88 17.01 35.50
CA GLY A 76 -31.79 17.20 36.95
C GLY A 76 -30.39 17.45 37.48
N ASP A 77 -30.19 18.64 38.03
CA ASP A 77 -29.16 19.05 38.99
C ASP A 77 -27.70 19.26 38.52
N ALA A 78 -27.29 20.51 38.70
CA ALA A 78 -25.93 20.99 38.56
C ALA A 78 -25.02 20.34 39.61
N HIS A 79 -24.28 19.32 39.18
CA HIS A 79 -23.07 18.87 39.86
C HIS A 79 -21.86 19.16 38.96
N VAL A 80 -20.86 19.80 39.55
CA VAL A 80 -19.56 20.11 38.94
C VAL A 80 -18.96 18.82 38.39
N HIS A 81 -18.79 18.76 37.06
CA HIS A 81 -18.17 17.63 36.37
C HIS A 81 -16.69 17.51 36.81
N PRO A 82 -16.26 16.40 37.43
CA PRO A 82 -14.85 16.08 37.48
C PRO A 82 -14.39 15.79 36.05
N ARG A 83 -13.22 16.34 35.68
CA ARG A 83 -12.50 16.03 34.45
C ARG A 83 -12.51 14.51 34.27
N GLN A 84 -13.21 14.03 33.24
CA GLN A 84 -13.37 12.61 32.95
C GLN A 84 -12.01 12.00 32.60
N GLU A 85 -11.34 11.46 33.60
CA GLU A 85 -10.36 10.39 33.46
C GLU A 85 -11.13 9.10 33.14
N ALA A 86 -11.60 8.97 31.90
CA ALA A 86 -12.28 7.78 31.41
C ALA A 86 -11.79 7.42 30.01
N TRP A 87 -10.47 7.41 29.84
CA TRP A 87 -9.87 6.50 28.89
C TRP A 87 -9.63 5.21 29.68
N GLY A 88 -10.33 4.13 29.32
CA GLY A 88 -10.01 2.79 29.81
C GLY A 88 -8.54 2.44 29.54
N PRO A 89 -8.05 1.25 29.96
CA PRO A 89 -6.67 0.87 29.72
C PRO A 89 -6.32 1.15 28.26
N PRO A 90 -5.14 1.75 27.97
CA PRO A 90 -4.84 2.28 26.66
C PRO A 90 -5.15 1.18 25.67
N VAL A 91 -6.07 1.44 24.74
CA VAL A 91 -6.28 0.57 23.60
C VAL A 91 -4.94 0.64 22.89
N VAL A 92 -4.06 -0.30 23.21
CA VAL A 92 -2.84 -0.57 22.47
C VAL A 92 -3.34 -1.04 21.12
N VAL A 93 -3.70 -0.09 20.27
CA VAL A 93 -3.67 -0.25 18.83
C VAL A 93 -2.24 -0.70 18.57
N PRO A 94 -2.01 -1.95 18.19
CA PRO A 94 -0.66 -2.44 17.96
C PRO A 94 -0.05 -1.54 16.89
N TRP A 95 0.97 -0.78 17.29
CA TRP A 95 1.69 0.17 16.45
C TRP A 95 2.36 -0.60 15.32
N MET A 96 1.63 -0.80 14.22
CA MET A 96 2.14 -1.47 13.05
C MET A 96 1.78 -0.59 11.87
N ASP A 97 2.80 -0.17 11.13
CA ASP A 97 2.65 0.76 10.00
C ASP A 97 1.87 0.07 8.88
N PHE A 98 0.58 0.38 8.79
CA PHE A 98 -0.32 -0.12 7.73
C PHE A 98 -0.30 0.81 6.52
N ASP A 99 0.87 1.01 5.92
CA ASP A 99 1.07 1.79 4.68
C ASP A 99 0.44 1.13 3.42
N SER A 100 -0.42 0.12 3.58
CA SER A 100 -1.07 -0.61 2.49
C SER A 100 -0.11 -1.24 1.47
N ALA A 101 1.18 -1.36 1.83
CA ALA A 101 2.21 -1.94 0.98
C ALA A 101 1.91 -3.42 0.66
N PRO A 102 2.30 -3.92 -0.53
CA PRO A 102 1.97 -5.28 -0.94
C PRO A 102 2.38 -6.36 0.06
N ALA A 103 3.53 -6.19 0.75
CA ALA A 103 3.98 -7.11 1.79
C ALA A 103 3.02 -7.18 2.99
N HIS A 104 2.49 -6.03 3.42
CA HIS A 104 1.57 -5.93 4.56
C HIS A 104 0.15 -6.41 4.21
N THR A 105 -0.24 -6.34 2.93
CA THR A 105 -1.54 -6.84 2.46
C THR A 105 -1.56 -8.33 2.10
N ALA A 106 -0.40 -9.01 2.13
CA ALA A 106 -0.31 -10.42 1.78
C ALA A 106 -1.16 -11.28 2.74
N LYS A 107 -1.91 -12.23 2.19
CA LYS A 107 -2.80 -13.11 2.96
C LYS A 107 -2.08 -13.82 4.11
N LEU A 108 -0.86 -14.28 3.87
CA LEU A 108 -0.04 -14.97 4.87
C LEU A 108 0.24 -14.04 6.07
N VAL A 109 0.65 -12.81 5.80
CA VAL A 109 0.97 -11.80 6.82
C VAL A 109 -0.29 -11.39 7.58
N GLN A 110 -1.38 -11.07 6.87
CA GLN A 110 -2.67 -10.72 7.48
C GLN A 110 -3.23 -11.85 8.37
N SER A 111 -3.11 -13.10 7.93
CA SER A 111 -3.55 -14.28 8.71
C SER A 111 -2.71 -14.46 9.97
N TRP A 112 -1.40 -14.27 9.86
CA TRP A 112 -0.49 -14.35 11.01
C TRP A 112 -0.79 -13.23 12.01
N LEU A 113 -0.97 -11.99 11.54
CA LEU A 113 -1.23 -10.84 12.42
C LEU A 113 -2.58 -10.99 13.14
N LYS A 114 -3.65 -11.36 12.42
CA LYS A 114 -4.96 -11.61 13.03
C LYS A 114 -4.92 -12.68 14.13
N LYS A 115 -4.01 -13.65 14.02
CA LYS A 115 -3.85 -14.72 15.02
C LYS A 115 -3.01 -14.30 16.23
N ASN A 116 -1.96 -13.50 16.02
CA ASN A 116 -0.93 -13.27 17.04
C ASN A 116 -0.99 -11.86 17.66
N VAL A 117 -1.72 -10.93 17.05
CA VAL A 117 -1.77 -9.53 17.46
C VAL A 117 -3.20 -9.20 17.94
N PRO A 118 -3.42 -9.00 19.26
CA PRO A 118 -4.72 -8.59 19.78
C PRO A 118 -5.17 -7.27 19.18
N ASN A 119 -6.47 -7.11 18.91
CA ASN A 119 -7.06 -5.90 18.33
C ASN A 119 -6.45 -5.49 16.97
N PHE A 120 -5.93 -6.47 16.21
CA PHE A 120 -5.43 -6.23 14.86
C PHE A 120 -6.53 -5.71 13.94
N TRP A 121 -6.29 -4.54 13.35
CA TRP A 121 -7.09 -4.02 12.25
C TRP A 121 -6.61 -4.62 10.94
N ASP A 122 -7.52 -5.26 10.22
CA ASP A 122 -7.17 -5.78 8.91
C ASP A 122 -6.99 -4.66 7.89
N PHE A 123 -6.39 -5.01 6.76
CA PHE A 123 -6.18 -4.06 5.67
C PHE A 123 -7.48 -3.36 5.18
N ASN A 124 -8.65 -3.97 5.33
CA ASN A 124 -9.91 -3.37 4.88
C ASN A 124 -10.46 -2.34 5.89
N THR A 125 -9.95 -2.35 7.12
CA THR A 125 -10.35 -1.43 8.19
C THR A 125 -9.62 -0.09 8.07
N TRP A 126 -8.40 -0.09 7.51
CA TRP A 126 -7.61 1.12 7.32
C TRP A 126 -8.01 1.87 6.03
N PRO A 127 -8.28 3.18 6.09
CA PRO A 127 -8.58 3.96 4.89
C PRO A 127 -7.36 4.05 3.95
N PRO A 128 -7.56 3.95 2.63
CA PRO A 128 -6.47 4.06 1.67
C PRO A 128 -5.89 5.49 1.66
N ASN A 129 -4.57 5.61 1.51
CA ASN A 129 -3.84 6.88 1.41
C ASN A 129 -4.03 7.82 2.61
N SER A 130 -4.01 7.29 3.83
CA SER A 130 -4.15 8.08 5.07
C SER A 130 -2.86 8.15 5.89
N PRO A 131 -1.82 8.86 5.41
CA PRO A 131 -0.59 9.08 6.20
C PRO A 131 -0.84 9.96 7.43
N ASP A 132 -1.90 10.77 7.40
CA ASP A 132 -2.36 11.60 8.52
C ASP A 132 -2.85 10.78 9.72
N LEU A 133 -3.33 9.56 9.48
CA LEU A 133 -3.76 8.65 10.53
C LEU A 133 -2.64 7.76 11.07
N ASN A 134 -1.49 7.70 10.38
CA ASN A 134 -0.37 6.87 10.81
C ASN A 134 0.60 7.67 11.69
N PRO A 135 0.74 7.34 13.00
CA PRO A 135 1.64 8.05 13.92
C PRO A 135 3.10 8.09 13.50
N SER A 136 3.57 7.07 12.78
CA SER A 136 4.93 7.08 12.28
C SER A 136 5.11 8.14 11.16
N ASP A 137 4.18 8.16 10.20
CA ASP A 137 4.19 9.09 9.07
C ASP A 137 3.91 10.53 9.48
N TYR A 138 2.88 10.80 10.30
CA TYR A 138 2.54 12.18 10.64
C TYR A 138 3.50 12.83 11.64
N TYR A 139 4.18 12.05 12.49
CA TYR A 139 4.99 12.59 13.60
C TYR A 139 6.39 11.98 13.72
N LEU A 140 6.48 10.65 13.85
CA LEU A 140 7.76 10.00 14.20
C LEU A 140 8.85 10.31 13.18
N TRP A 141 8.57 10.12 11.89
CA TRP A 141 9.56 10.31 10.83
C TRP A 141 10.02 11.75 10.74
N GLY A 142 9.10 12.72 10.80
CA GLY A 142 9.46 14.15 10.78
C GLY A 142 10.24 14.61 12.02
N LYS A 143 9.97 14.03 13.18
CA LYS A 143 10.78 14.28 14.39
C LYS A 143 12.16 13.65 14.28
N LEU A 144 12.22 12.38 13.89
CA LEU A 144 13.46 11.62 13.74
C LEU A 144 14.38 12.29 12.73
N GLU A 145 13.84 12.70 11.57
CA GLU A 145 14.57 13.40 10.54
C GLU A 145 15.21 14.68 11.08
N ARG A 146 14.43 15.51 11.76
CA ARG A 146 14.90 16.78 12.36
C ARG A 146 16.01 16.56 13.39
N GLU A 147 15.89 15.52 14.21
CA GLU A 147 16.82 15.28 15.30
C GLU A 147 18.09 14.54 14.87
N VAL A 148 17.99 13.59 13.94
CA VAL A 148 19.12 12.81 13.42
C VAL A 148 19.90 13.63 12.41
N TYR A 149 19.25 14.32 11.49
CA TYR A 149 19.92 15.12 10.46
C TYR A 149 20.36 16.52 10.93
N ALA A 150 20.11 16.88 12.20
CA ALA A 150 20.77 18.04 12.81
C ALA A 150 22.30 17.90 12.85
N THR A 151 22.83 16.67 12.74
CA THR A 151 24.27 16.39 12.68
C THR A 151 24.61 15.56 11.46
N HIS A 152 25.75 15.85 10.81
CA HIS A 152 26.23 15.04 9.71
C HIS A 152 26.82 13.71 10.21
N HIS A 153 26.45 12.61 9.56
CA HIS A 153 26.93 11.26 9.86
C HIS A 153 27.76 10.71 8.71
N SER A 154 29.06 10.50 8.93
CA SER A 154 29.99 10.01 7.89
C SER A 154 29.98 8.49 7.72
N ASN A 155 29.34 7.75 8.63
CA ASN A 155 29.26 6.30 8.57
C ASN A 155 28.01 5.76 9.27
N MET A 156 27.71 4.49 8.97
CA MET A 156 26.54 3.78 9.50
C MET A 156 26.55 3.67 11.03
N ALA A 157 27.72 3.52 11.67
CA ALA A 157 27.80 3.38 13.12
C ALA A 157 27.40 4.68 13.83
N SER A 158 27.86 5.83 13.32
CA SER A 158 27.48 7.15 13.81
C SER A 158 25.98 7.41 13.67
N LEU A 159 25.39 7.03 12.51
CA LEU A 159 23.95 7.16 12.28
C LEU A 159 23.13 6.30 13.26
N LYS A 160 23.49 5.02 13.41
CA LYS A 160 22.83 4.09 14.35
C LYS A 160 22.89 4.61 15.79
N ALA A 161 24.06 5.06 16.23
CA ALA A 161 24.23 5.64 17.57
C ALA A 161 23.37 6.90 17.77
N SER A 162 23.16 7.70 16.72
CA SER A 162 22.30 8.88 16.79
C SER A 162 20.83 8.50 16.99
N ILE A 163 20.36 7.48 16.25
CA ILE A 163 18.98 6.96 16.34
C ILE A 163 18.74 6.28 17.70
N SER A 164 19.67 5.45 18.19
CA SER A 164 19.50 4.68 19.44
C SER A 164 19.61 5.49 20.73
N ARG A 165 20.12 6.72 20.67
CA ARG A 165 20.39 7.55 21.85
C ARG A 165 19.14 8.26 22.39
N ARG A 166 18.02 8.20 21.67
CA ARG A 166 16.79 8.92 21.96
C ARG A 166 15.62 7.97 22.11
#